data_AF-A0A2V4MQH8-F1
#
_entry.id   AF-A0A2V4MQH8-F1
#
_cell.length_a   1.000
_cell.length_b   1.000
_cell.length_c   1.000
_cell.angle_alpha   90.00
_cell.angle_beta   90.00
_cell.angle_gamma   90.00
#
_symmetry.space_group_name_H-M   'P 1'
#
loop_
_entity.id
_entity.type
_entity.pdbx_description
1 polymer ?
#
loop_
_entity_poly.entity_id
_entity_poly.type
_entity_poly.pdbx_seq_one_letter_code
_entity_poly.pdbx_strand_id
1 'polypeptide(L)' 'MNAQSDISMKTDEVLRVELEVFKREHRDLDEAIQALADRGTADALTIQRLKKRKLRLKDLIAQIEDRLTPDIIA' A
#
# COMPACT_ATOMS: atom_id res chain seq x y z
N MET A 1 4.70 -17.80 -4.33
CA MET A 1 3.65 -17.84 -3.28
C MET A 1 2.73 -16.67 -3.52
N ASN A 2 1.45 -16.93 -3.80
CA ASN A 2 0.46 -15.92 -4.20
C ASN A 2 -0.02 -15.15 -2.97
N ALA A 3 0.24 -13.84 -2.92
CA ALA A 3 -0.26 -12.97 -1.85
C ALA A 3 -1.79 -13.01 -1.69
N GLN A 4 -2.51 -13.38 -2.76
CA GLN A 4 -3.96 -13.59 -2.75
C GLN A 4 -4.42 -14.76 -1.86
N SER A 5 -3.59 -15.80 -1.69
CA SER A 5 -3.95 -16.95 -0.85
C SER A 5 -3.87 -16.64 0.64
N ASP A 6 -2.89 -15.82 1.06
CA ASP A 6 -2.71 -15.41 2.46
C ASP A 6 -3.82 -14.45 2.94
N ILE A 7 -4.29 -13.56 2.08
CA ILE A 7 -5.40 -12.64 2.39
C ILE A 7 -6.70 -13.45 2.60
N SER A 8 -6.85 -14.59 1.92
CA SER A 8 -8.07 -15.37 1.97
C SER A 8 -8.35 -16.11 3.28
N MET A 9 -7.31 -16.36 4.08
CA MET A 9 -7.43 -17.07 5.37
C MET A 9 -7.55 -16.14 6.58
N LYS A 10 -7.46 -14.82 6.40
CA LYS A 10 -7.53 -13.84 7.49
C LYS A 10 -8.96 -13.42 7.80
N THR A 11 -9.26 -13.29 9.09
CA THR A 11 -10.51 -12.73 9.61
C THR A 11 -10.58 -11.22 9.33
N ASP A 12 -11.78 -10.68 9.20
CA ASP A 12 -12.02 -9.25 8.90
C ASP A 12 -11.33 -8.29 9.87
N GLU A 13 -11.23 -8.65 11.16
CA GLU A 13 -10.49 -7.86 12.15
C GLU A 13 -8.99 -7.76 11.82
N VAL A 14 -8.38 -8.88 11.42
CA VAL A 14 -6.97 -8.92 11.01
C VAL A 14 -6.77 -8.08 9.75
N LEU A 15 -7.67 -8.20 8.79
CA LEU A 15 -7.64 -7.41 7.55
C LEU A 15 -7.76 -5.92 7.81
N ARG A 16 -8.59 -5.48 8.76
CA ARG A 16 -8.69 -4.07 9.17
C ARG A 16 -7.39 -3.56 9.79
N VAL A 17 -6.74 -4.35 10.64
CA VAL A 17 -5.45 -3.98 11.22
C VAL A 17 -4.37 -3.89 10.14
N GLU A 18 -4.31 -4.85 9.22
CA GLU A 18 -3.36 -4.82 8.10
C GLU A 18 -3.62 -3.64 7.17
N LEU A 19 -4.89 -3.32 6.90
CA LEU A 19 -5.28 -2.17 6.11
C LEU A 19 -4.74 -0.87 6.71
N GLU A 20 -4.90 -0.67 8.02
CA GLU A 20 -4.37 0.51 8.72
C GLU A 20 -2.83 0.56 8.68
N VAL A 21 -2.16 -0.58 8.84
CA VAL A 21 -0.70 -0.67 8.71
C VAL A 21 -0.25 -0.29 7.30
N PHE A 22 -0.87 -0.85 6.26
CA PHE A 22 -0.52 -0.55 4.88
C PHE A 22 -0.84 0.90 4.51
N LYS A 23 -1.96 1.47 5.00
CA LYS A 23 -2.30 2.89 4.82
C LYS A 23 -1.25 3.81 5.44
N ARG A 24 -0.75 3.45 6.63
CA ARG A 24 0.33 4.19 7.28
C ARG A 24 1.64 4.08 6.51
N GLU A 25 2.06 2.86 6.14
CA GLU A 25 3.28 2.66 5.35
C GLU A 25 3.22 3.38 3.99
N HIS A 26 2.06 3.40 3.35
CA HIS A 26 1.84 4.13 2.10
C HIS A 26 2.02 5.65 2.29
N ARG A 27 1.53 6.22 3.40
CA ARG A 27 1.72 7.64 3.73
C ARG A 27 3.18 7.96 4.01
N ASP A 28 3.85 7.14 4.82
CA ASP A 28 5.26 7.31 5.17
C ASP A 28 6.14 7.25 3.90
N LEU A 29 5.83 6.33 2.97
CA LEU A 29 6.52 6.26 1.68
C LEU A 29 6.28 7.50 0.81
N ASP A 30 5.09 8.11 0.87
CA ASP A 30 4.82 9.33 0.13
C ASP A 30 5.61 10.51 0.67
N GLU A 31 5.64 10.67 1.99
CA GLU A 31 6.44 11.68 2.67
C GLU A 31 7.94 11.50 2.37
N ALA A 32 8.43 10.26 2.37
CA ALA A 32 9.81 9.95 2.00
C ALA A 32 10.11 10.31 0.53
N ILE A 33 9.21 10.00 -0.40
CA ILE A 33 9.35 10.37 -1.82
C ILE A 33 9.39 11.89 -1.98
N GLN A 34 8.49 12.61 -1.29
CA GLN A 34 8.42 14.07 -1.35
C GLN A 34 9.70 14.69 -0.78
N ALA A 35 10.14 14.26 0.41
CA ALA A 35 11.38 14.74 1.02
C ALA A 35 12.63 14.46 0.16
N LEU A 36 12.67 13.31 -0.52
CA LEU A 36 13.74 12.99 -1.47
C LEU A 36 13.67 13.87 -2.74
N ALA A 37 12.48 14.12 -3.25
CA ALA A 37 12.27 14.98 -4.42
C ALA A 37 12.66 16.43 -4.12
N ASP A 38 12.25 16.95 -2.95
CA ASP A 38 12.51 18.32 -2.52
C ASP A 38 13.99 18.59 -2.28
N ARG A 39 14.76 17.58 -1.82
CA ARG A 39 16.21 17.70 -1.64
C ARG A 39 16.97 17.80 -2.97
N GLY A 40 16.37 17.42 -4.10
CA GLY A 40 16.96 17.52 -5.43
C GLY A 40 18.19 16.63 -5.70
N THR A 41 18.75 15.98 -4.67
CA THR A 41 19.92 15.08 -4.77
C THR A 41 19.53 13.61 -4.91
N ALA A 42 18.24 13.29 -4.91
CA ALA A 42 17.77 11.92 -4.98
C ALA A 42 17.90 11.38 -6.40
N ASP A 43 18.56 10.22 -6.53
CA ASP A 43 18.66 9.48 -7.79
C ASP A 43 17.25 9.14 -8.32
N ALA A 44 17.01 9.43 -9.60
CA ALA A 44 15.76 9.15 -10.30
C ALA A 44 15.38 7.67 -10.19
N LEU A 45 16.36 6.75 -10.18
CA LEU A 45 16.13 5.32 -9.98
C LEU A 45 15.59 5.01 -8.58
N THR A 46 16.08 5.71 -7.56
CA THR A 46 15.60 5.56 -6.17
C THR A 46 14.15 6.03 -6.05
N ILE A 47 13.83 7.20 -6.61
CA ILE A 47 12.46 7.72 -6.64
C ILE A 47 11.53 6.75 -7.38
N GLN A 48 11.96 6.22 -8.53
CA GLN A 48 11.17 5.27 -9.32
C GLN A 48 10.89 3.97 -8.55
N ARG A 49 11.88 3.44 -7.82
CA ARG A 49 11.70 2.24 -6.97
C ARG A 49 10.71 2.50 -5.84
N LEU A 50 10.80 3.65 -5.17
CA LEU A 50 9.87 4.02 -4.10
C LEU A 50 8.45 4.19 -4.63
N LYS A 51 8.26 4.87 -5.77
CA LYS A 51 6.96 4.99 -6.44
C LYS A 51 6.37 3.62 -6.80
N LYS A 52 7.19 2.69 -7.29
CA LYS A 52 6.74 1.32 -7.58
C LYS A 52 6.31 0.57 -6.31
N ARG A 53 7.00 0.76 -5.19
CA ARG A 53 6.60 0.19 -3.89
C ARG A 53 5.29 0.82 -3.39
N LYS A 54 5.15 2.14 -3.50
CA LYS A 54 3.91 2.87 -3.18
C LYS A 54 2.72 2.34 -3.98
N LEU A 55 2.90 2.12 -5.28
CA LEU A 55 1.85 1.55 -6.14
C LEU A 55 1.41 0.15 -5.68
N ARG A 56 2.36 -0.74 -5.35
CA ARG A 56 2.04 -2.07 -4.84
C ARG A 56 1.27 -2.02 -3.52
N LEU A 57 1.63 -1.12 -2.61
CA LEU A 57 0.88 -0.94 -1.36
C LEU A 57 -0.54 -0.45 -1.63
N LYS A 58 -0.71 0.50 -2.56
CA LYS A 58 -2.04 0.94 -2.99
C LYS A 58 -2.87 -0.22 -3.54
N ASP A 59 -2.29 -1.08 -4.36
CA ASP A 59 -2.98 -2.26 -4.91
C ASP A 59 -3.36 -3.28 -3.84
N LEU A 60 -2.53 -3.45 -2.80
CA LEU A 60 -2.84 -4.31 -1.65
C LEU A 60 -3.93 -3.72 -0.76
N ILE A 61 -3.88 -2.42 -0.50
CA ILE A 61 -4.92 -1.67 0.22
C ILE A 61 -6.26 -1.85 -0.48
N ALA A 62 -6.31 -1.61 -1.81
CA ALA A 62 -7.52 -1.78 -2.59
C ALA A 62 -8.09 -3.21 -2.51
N GLN A 63 -7.24 -4.23 -2.62
CA GLN A 63 -7.68 -5.64 -2.48
C GLN A 63 -8.25 -5.96 -1.10
N ILE A 64 -7.68 -5.39 -0.03
CA ILE A 64 -8.18 -5.57 1.33
C ILE A 64 -9.47 -4.78 1.55
N GLU A 65 -9.57 -3.56 1.02
CA GLU A 65 -10.78 -2.75 1.04
C GLU A 65 -11.92 -3.42 0.29
N ASP A 66 -11.70 -3.88 -0.95
CA ASP A 66 -12.70 -4.60 -1.75
C ASP A 66 -13.24 -5.85 -1.02
N ARG A 67 -12.38 -6.53 -0.25
CA ARG A 67 -12.78 -7.68 0.56
C ARG A 67 -13.56 -7.29 1.82
N LEU A 68 -13.22 -6.17 2.46
CA LEU A 68 -13.86 -5.67 3.69
C LEU A 68 -15.16 -4.90 3.41
N THR A 69 -15.29 -4.30 2.23
CA THR A 69 -16.46 -3.56 1.77
C THR A 69 -16.97 -4.12 0.44
N PRO A 70 -17.46 -5.37 0.41
CA PRO A 70 -17.92 -6.00 -0.83
C PRO A 70 -19.17 -5.34 -1.46
N ASP A 71 -19.76 -4.31 -0.83
CA ASP A 71 -21.15 -3.88 -1.08
C ASP A 71 -21.33 -2.36 -1.30
N ILE A 72 -20.39 -1.68 -1.97
CA ILE A 72 -20.52 -0.22 -2.28
C ILE A 72 -20.28 0.13 -3.77
N ILE A 73 -19.96 -0.83 -4.64
CA ILE A 73 -19.86 -0.59 -6.10
C ILE A 73 -20.84 -1.55 -6.82
N ALA A 74 -22.13 -1.20 -6.79
CA ALA A 74 -23.18 -1.67 -7.69
C ALA A 74 -23.86 -0.46 -8.33
#